data_AF-A0A3M2H335-F1
#
_entry.id   AF-A0A3M2H335-F1
#
_cell.length_a   1.000
_cell.length_b   1.000
_cell.length_c   1.000
_cell.angle_alpha   90.00
_cell.angle_beta   90.00
_cell.angle_gamma   90.00
#
_symmetry.space_group_name_H-M   'P 1'
#
loop_
_entity.id
_entity.type
_entity.pdbx_description
1 polymer ?
#
loop_
_entity_poly.entity_id
_entity_poly.type
_entity_poly.pdbx_seq_one_letter_code
_entity_poly.pdbx_strand_id
1 'polypeptide(L)' 'MRMVLSFLLFLVVAGLSGMLVFLNQEKVTLILTPAFGGVYYILPSLPLGLLVVFTFFLGVLIGYILSLLTRLIR' A
#
# COMPACT_ATOMS: atom_id res chain seq x y z
N MET A 1 2.24 -27.56 -10.83
CA MET A 1 2.37 -27.39 -9.36
C MET A 1 2.83 -26.00 -8.94
N ARG A 2 3.98 -25.46 -9.41
CA ARG A 2 4.44 -24.12 -8.99
C ARG A 2 3.43 -23.00 -9.26
N MET A 3 2.82 -22.98 -10.44
CA MET A 3 1.82 -21.98 -10.83
C MET A 3 0.55 -22.03 -9.93
N VAL A 4 0.10 -23.24 -9.58
CA VAL A 4 -1.04 -23.46 -8.66
C VAL A 4 -0.69 -22.97 -7.26
N LEU A 5 0.51 -23.27 -6.77
CA LEU A 5 0.98 -22.81 -5.47
C LEU A 5 1.10 -21.27 -5.42
N SER A 6 1.66 -20.65 -6.46
CA SER A 6 1.73 -19.19 -6.58
C SER A 6 0.34 -18.55 -6.59
N PHE A 7 -0.62 -19.15 -7.28
CA PHE A 7 -2.00 -18.67 -7.31
C PHE A 7 -2.68 -18.78 -5.94
N LEU A 8 -2.49 -19.88 -5.23
CA LEU A 8 -3.01 -20.04 -3.86
C LEU A 8 -2.39 -19.01 -2.90
N LEU A 9 -1.08 -18.79 -2.98
CA LEU A 9 -0.39 -17.74 -2.22
C LEU A 9 -0.95 -16.35 -2.53
N PHE A 10 -1.19 -16.05 -3.81
CA PHE A 10 -1.82 -14.79 -4.21
C PHE A 10 -3.20 -14.62 -3.58
N LEU A 11 -4.05 -15.65 -3.60
CA LEU A 11 -5.37 -15.61 -2.95
C LEU A 11 -5.27 -15.39 -1.44
N VAL A 12 -4.35 -16.07 -0.77
CA VAL A 12 -4.13 -15.89 0.68
C VAL A 12 -3.70 -14.47 0.99
N VAL A 13 -2.72 -13.93 0.25
CA VAL A 13 -2.25 -12.56 0.44
C VAL A 13 -3.36 -11.55 0.18
N ALA A 14 -4.10 -11.70 -0.93
CA ALA A 14 -5.21 -10.82 -1.26
C ALA A 14 -6.33 -10.87 -0.20
N GLY A 15 -6.67 -12.06 0.29
CA GLY A 15 -7.67 -12.26 1.35
C GLY A 15 -7.25 -11.61 2.67
N LEU A 16 -6.00 -11.81 3.10
CA LEU A 16 -5.46 -11.19 4.32
C LEU A 16 -5.41 -9.67 4.20
N SER A 17 -4.95 -9.14 3.06
CA SER A 17 -4.97 -7.69 2.80
C SER A 17 -6.39 -7.13 2.84
N GLY A 18 -7.36 -7.79 2.17
CA GLY A 18 -8.76 -7.39 2.21
C GLY A 18 -9.35 -7.41 3.62
N MET A 19 -9.03 -8.42 4.41
CA MET A 19 -9.45 -8.52 5.81
C MET A 19 -8.88 -7.37 6.66
N LEU A 20 -7.61 -7.02 6.48
CA LEU A 20 -7.00 -5.88 7.18
C LEU A 20 -7.68 -4.55 6.83
N VAL A 21 -8.04 -4.35 5.55
CA VAL A 21 -8.84 -3.19 5.14
C VAL A 21 -10.22 -3.23 5.79
N PHE A 22 -10.86 -4.39 5.83
CA PHE A 22 -12.19 -4.56 6.41
C PHE A 22 -12.21 -4.27 7.91
N LEU A 23 -11.22 -4.76 8.66
CA LEU A 23 -11.12 -4.58 10.11
C LEU A 23 -10.86 -3.13 10.52
N ASN A 24 -10.29 -2.31 9.63
CA ASN A 24 -9.98 -0.92 9.93
C ASN A 24 -10.52 0.04 8.86
N GLN A 25 -11.79 0.43 9.06
CA GLN A 25 -12.51 1.40 8.23
C GLN A 25 -12.41 2.84 8.75
N GLU A 26 -11.55 3.11 9.74
CA GLU A 26 -11.35 4.48 10.20
C GLU A 26 -10.88 5.35 9.05
N LYS A 27 -11.49 6.52 8.90
CA LYS A 27 -11.20 7.40 7.78
C LYS A 27 -10.03 8.31 8.12
N VAL A 28 -9.04 8.32 7.24
CA VAL A 28 -7.91 9.24 7.28
C VAL A 28 -7.94 10.15 6.06
N THR A 29 -7.58 11.41 6.28
CA THR A 29 -7.43 12.44 5.24
C THR A 29 -5.98 12.85 5.13
N LEU A 30 -5.44 12.79 3.92
CA LEU A 30 -4.08 13.25 3.63
C LEU A 30 -4.12 14.75 3.32
N ILE A 31 -3.36 15.52 4.09
CA ILE A 31 -3.16 16.95 3.89
C ILE A 31 -1.91 17.12 3.03
N LEU A 32 -2.07 17.63 1.81
CA LEU A 32 -0.98 17.74 0.84
C LEU A 32 -0.10 18.96 1.06
N THR A 33 -0.67 20.04 1.61
CA THR A 33 0.04 21.31 1.82
C THR A 33 -0.21 21.85 3.21
N PRO A 34 0.76 22.56 3.81
CA PRO A 34 0.49 23.35 5.00
C PRO A 34 -0.61 24.38 4.71
N ALA A 35 -1.35 24.77 5.74
CA ALA A 35 -2.44 25.74 5.61
C ALA A 35 -1.89 27.07 5.09
N PHE A 36 -2.38 27.53 3.94
CA PHE A 36 -2.08 28.87 3.44
C PHE A 36 -3.37 29.69 3.46
N GLY A 37 -3.42 30.72 4.29
CA GLY A 37 -4.63 31.54 4.46
C GLY A 37 -5.85 30.77 4.99
N GLY A 38 -5.66 29.69 5.75
CA GLY A 38 -6.75 28.88 6.32
C GLY A 38 -7.37 27.86 5.37
N VAL A 39 -6.87 27.73 4.14
CA VAL A 39 -7.32 26.72 3.17
C VAL A 39 -6.36 25.53 3.16
N TYR A 40 -6.92 24.32 3.28
CA TYR A 40 -6.20 23.07 3.20
C TYR A 40 -6.47 22.37 1.86
N TYR A 41 -5.40 21.97 1.16
CA TYR A 41 -5.53 21.04 0.04
C TYR A 41 -5.51 19.62 0.59
N ILE A 42 -6.69 19.01 0.67
CA ILE A 42 -6.91 17.66 1.20
C ILE A 42 -7.31 16.71 0.08
N LEU A 43 -6.81 15.48 0.16
CA LEU A 43 -7.34 14.38 -0.64
C LEU A 43 -8.65 13.85 -0.05
N PRO A 44 -9.49 13.20 -0.87
CA PRO A 44 -10.65 12.46 -0.37
C PRO A 44 -10.26 11.50 0.75
N SER A 45 -11.11 11.41 1.78
CA SER A 45 -10.89 10.50 2.90
C SER A 45 -10.85 9.04 2.42
N LEU A 46 -9.90 8.27 2.94
CA LEU A 46 -9.73 6.86 2.61
C LEU A 46 -9.62 6.00 3.88
N PRO A 47 -9.98 4.71 3.83
CA PRO A 47 -9.84 3.82 4.98
C PRO A 47 -8.38 3.66 5.40
N LEU A 48 -8.11 3.71 6.70
CA LEU A 48 -6.77 3.57 7.26
C LEU A 48 -6.17 2.21 6.91
N GLY A 49 -6.97 1.14 6.98
CA GLY A 49 -6.52 -0.19 6.57
C GLY A 49 -6.04 -0.21 5.11
N LEU A 50 -6.69 0.54 4.22
CA LEU A 50 -6.29 0.66 2.82
C LEU A 50 -4.97 1.42 2.67
N LEU A 51 -4.77 2.50 3.44
CA LEU A 51 -3.50 3.23 3.49
C LEU A 51 -2.34 2.32 3.92
N VAL A 52 -2.55 1.52 4.96
CA VAL A 52 -1.54 0.60 5.52
C VAL A 52 -1.17 -0.49 4.50
N VAL A 53 -2.17 -1.10 3.86
CA VAL A 53 -1.94 -2.12 2.84
C VAL A 53 -1.17 -1.55 1.65
N PHE A 54 -1.55 -0.36 1.16
CA PHE A 54 -0.83 0.29 0.06
C PHE A 54 0.59 0.68 0.42
N THR A 55 0.83 1.24 1.60
CA THR A 55 2.19 1.60 2.04
C THR A 55 3.09 0.37 2.19
N PHE A 56 2.55 -0.75 2.69
CA PHE A 56 3.28 -2.02 2.75
C PHE A 56 3.71 -2.51 1.36
N PHE A 57 2.76 -2.62 0.42
CA PHE A 57 3.08 -3.09 -0.93
C PHE A 57 4.00 -2.14 -1.70
N LEU A 58 3.85 -0.83 -1.49
CA LEU A 58 4.74 0.18 -2.07
C LEU A 58 6.17 0.02 -1.52
N GLY A 59 6.33 -0.26 -0.23
CA GLY A 59 7.63 -0.59 0.36
C GLY A 59 8.28 -1.84 -0.24
N VAL A 60 7.51 -2.92 -0.42
CA VAL A 60 8.00 -4.15 -1.07
C VAL A 60 8.42 -3.87 -2.51
N LEU A 61 7.62 -3.10 -3.27
CA LEU A 61 7.93 -2.73 -4.65
C LEU A 61 9.22 -1.91 -4.73
N ILE A 62 9.38 -0.90 -3.88
CA ILE A 62 10.61 -0.10 -3.82
C ILE A 62 11.82 -0.99 -3.50
N GLY A 63 11.71 -1.85 -2.49
CA GLY A 63 12.79 -2.78 -2.12
C GLY A 63 13.18 -3.71 -3.29
N TYR A 64 12.18 -4.21 -4.02
CA TYR A 64 12.41 -5.01 -5.22
C TYR A 64 13.13 -4.22 -6.32
N ILE A 65 12.69 -2.99 -6.62
CA ILE A 65 13.32 -2.11 -7.62
C ILE A 65 14.78 -1.82 -7.23
N LEU A 66 15.04 -1.48 -5.97
CA LEU A 66 16.40 -1.25 -5.46
C LEU A 66 17.27 -2.51 -5.60
N SER A 67 16.72 -3.69 -5.31
CA SER A 67 17.44 -4.95 -5.52
C SER A 67 17.76 -5.22 -6.99
N LEU A 68 16.88 -4.85 -7.92
CA LEU A 68 17.15 -4.97 -9.35
C LEU A 68 18.24 -4.00 -9.79
N LEU A 69 18.17 -2.74 -9.37
CA LEU A 69 19.16 -1.72 -9.71
C LEU A 69 20.56 -2.11 -9.22
N THR A 70 20.68 -2.61 -7.99
CA THR A 70 21.96 -3.08 -7.43
C THR A 70 22.56 -4.26 -8.20
N ARG A 71 21.74 -5.13 -8.78
CA ARG A 71 22.19 -6.23 -9.66
C ARG A 71 22.56 -5.78 -11.07
N LEU A 72 22.08 -4.62 -11.51
CA LEU A 72 22.38 -4.07 -12.83
C LEU A 72 23.68 -3.27 -12.84
N ILE A 73 24.00 -2.65 -11.69
CA ILE A 73 25.22 -1.87 -11.50
C ILE A 73 26.43 -2.77 -11.17
N ARG A 74 26.19 -3.97 -10.61
CA ARG A 74 27.22 -4.95 -10.25
C ARG A 74 27.36 -6.03 -11.32
#